data_AF-M3CKW3-F1
#
_entry.id   AF-M3CKW3-F1
#
_cell.length_a   1.000
_cell.length_b   1.000
_cell.length_c   1.000
_cell.angle_alpha   90.00
_cell.angle_beta   90.00
_cell.angle_gamma   90.00
#
_symmetry.space_group_name_H-M   'P 1'
#
loop_
_entity.id
_entity.type
_entity.pdbx_description
1 polymer ?
#
loop_
_entity_poly.entity_id
_entity_poly.type
_entity_poly.pdbx_seq_one_letter_code
_entity_poly.pdbx_strand_id
1 'polypeptide(L)'
;MQKTKIAFRFYFKILFFICIGSISVNSLFGVGVFQPSHNARYAGMAGVNLAIGGSPMDIATNPANLVLNSKGGLEFGIGLPYIRSQYKDRLSDTNPETEYHNSQNYNILAPLPYFGLTLPLTDRLSYGVG
;
A
#
# COMPACT_ATOMS: atom_id res chain seq x y z
N MET A 1 22.86 -19.30 32.09
CA MET A 1 21.66 -19.34 31.21
C MET A 1 21.36 -18.05 30.42
N GLN A 2 22.18 -16.98 30.50
CA GLN A 2 21.87 -15.69 29.86
C GLN A 2 22.41 -15.55 28.42
N LYS A 3 23.55 -16.20 28.10
CA LYS A 3 24.21 -16.11 26.78
C LYS A 3 23.41 -16.77 25.64
N THR A 4 22.71 -17.87 25.91
CA THR A 4 21.90 -18.60 24.93
C THR A 4 20.66 -17.81 24.46
N LYS A 5 20.04 -17.02 25.34
CA LYS A 5 18.90 -16.17 24.97
C LYS A 5 19.28 -15.02 24.03
N ILE A 6 20.51 -14.49 24.14
CA ILE A 6 20.99 -13.39 23.29
C ILE A 6 21.27 -13.90 21.87
N ALA A 7 21.95 -15.04 21.75
CA ALA A 7 22.21 -15.69 20.47
C ALA A 7 20.90 -16.02 19.74
N PHE A 8 19.92 -16.59 20.44
CA PHE A 8 18.61 -16.92 19.86
C PHE A 8 17.89 -15.68 19.30
N ARG A 9 17.87 -14.56 20.02
CA ARG A 9 17.25 -13.30 19.54
C ARG A 9 17.97 -12.72 18.33
N PHE A 10 19.29 -12.93 18.24
CA PHE A 10 20.10 -12.47 17.11
C PHE A 10 19.83 -13.30 15.85
N TYR A 11 19.83 -14.63 15.97
CA TYR A 11 19.50 -15.54 14.88
C TYR A 11 18.05 -15.38 14.39
N PHE A 12 17.11 -15.13 15.31
CA PHE A 12 15.72 -14.87 14.95
C PHE A 12 15.56 -13.60 14.10
N LYS A 13 16.30 -12.53 14.42
CA LYS A 13 16.32 -11.29 13.62
C LYS A 13 16.90 -11.53 12.23
N ILE A 14 17.99 -12.26 12.12
CA ILE A 14 18.63 -12.59 10.84
C ILE A 14 17.69 -13.44 9.98
N LEU A 15 17.06 -14.46 10.57
CA LEU A 15 16.10 -15.31 9.87
C LEU A 15 14.90 -14.51 9.36
N PHE A 16 14.39 -13.58 10.17
CA PHE A 16 13.30 -12.68 9.78
C PHE A 16 13.68 -11.79 8.58
N PHE A 17 14.89 -11.22 8.58
CA PHE A 17 15.38 -10.40 7.45
C PHE A 17 15.61 -11.22 6.17
N ILE A 18 16.14 -12.44 6.29
CA ILE A 18 16.34 -13.34 5.13
C ILE A 18 14.99 -13.78 4.55
N CYS A 19 14.00 -14.10 5.39
CA CYS A 19 12.65 -14.44 4.93
C CYS A 19 11.98 -13.28 4.18
N ILE A 20 12.18 -12.04 4.61
CA ILE A 20 11.66 -10.85 3.90
C ILE A 20 12.40 -10.64 2.57
N GLY A 21 13.73 -10.81 2.55
CA GLY A 21 14.54 -10.67 1.34
C GLY A 21 14.33 -11.76 0.29
N SER A 22 13.75 -12.90 0.68
CA SER A 22 13.49 -14.06 -0.21
C SER A 22 12.12 -14.01 -0.88
N ILE A 23 11.32 -12.96 -0.66
CA ILE A 23 10.07 -12.77 -1.38
C ILE A 23 10.43 -12.41 -2.82
N SER A 24 10.36 -13.41 -3.71
CA SER A 24 10.56 -13.24 -5.14
C SER A 24 9.56 -12.20 -5.67
N VAL A 25 10.06 -11.00 -5.96
CA VAL A 25 9.32 -10.01 -6.74
C VAL A 25 9.28 -10.51 -8.17
N ASN A 26 8.19 -11.19 -8.55
CA ASN A 26 7.88 -11.38 -9.96
C ASN A 26 7.94 -10.00 -10.64
N SER A 27 8.44 -9.94 -11.88
CA SER A 27 8.48 -8.72 -12.67
C SER A 27 7.04 -8.28 -12.96
N LEU A 28 6.44 -7.60 -12.00
CA LEU A 28 5.21 -6.84 -12.18
C LEU A 28 5.58 -5.69 -13.10
N PHE A 29 5.44 -5.91 -14.40
CA PHE A 29 5.20 -4.82 -15.33
C PHE A 29 4.11 -3.97 -14.70
N GLY A 30 4.41 -2.68 -14.47
CA GLY A 30 3.53 -1.77 -13.76
C GLY A 30 2.18 -1.68 -14.45
N VAL A 31 1.26 -2.55 -14.05
CA VAL A 31 -0.15 -2.39 -14.33
C VAL A 31 -0.55 -1.14 -13.56
N GLY A 32 -1.20 -0.17 -14.21
CA GLY A 32 -1.61 1.08 -13.58
C GLY A 32 -2.64 0.82 -12.47
N VAL A 33 -2.17 0.43 -11.30
CA VAL A 33 -2.98 0.20 -10.10
C VAL A 33 -3.09 1.53 -9.38
N PHE A 34 -4.25 2.17 -9.51
CA PHE A 34 -4.55 3.37 -8.74
C PHE A 34 -5.06 2.97 -7.36
N GLN A 35 -4.35 3.42 -6.32
CA GLN A 35 -4.76 3.28 -4.92
C GLN A 35 -5.61 4.51 -4.55
N PRO A 36 -6.93 4.40 -4.36
CA PRO A 36 -7.79 5.56 -4.10
C PRO A 36 -7.67 6.12 -2.68
N SER A 37 -7.00 5.41 -1.77
CA SER A 37 -6.90 5.78 -0.35
C SER A 37 -5.68 5.19 0.34
N HIS A 38 -5.05 5.96 1.22
CA HIS A 38 -3.86 5.55 1.98
C HIS A 38 -4.19 4.92 3.35
N ASN A 39 -5.46 4.83 3.75
CA ASN A 39 -5.87 4.19 4.98
C ASN A 39 -7.27 3.56 4.93
N ALA A 40 -7.61 2.80 5.99
CA ALA A 40 -8.90 2.14 6.11
C ALA A 40 -10.09 3.11 6.14
N ARG A 41 -9.92 4.30 6.76
CA ARG A 41 -11.00 5.30 6.87
C ARG A 41 -11.41 5.83 5.51
N TYR A 42 -10.46 6.30 4.70
CA TYR A 42 -10.74 6.81 3.36
C TYR A 42 -11.12 5.69 2.40
N ALA A 43 -10.57 4.48 2.57
CA ALA A 43 -10.99 3.30 1.82
C ALA A 43 -12.46 2.97 2.03
N GLY A 44 -12.93 2.99 3.29
CA GLY A 44 -14.33 2.76 3.65
C GLY A 44 -15.30 3.80 3.09
N MET A 45 -14.79 4.98 2.70
CA MET A 45 -15.54 6.05 2.04
C MET A 45 -15.26 6.13 0.53
N ALA A 46 -14.83 5.02 -0.09
CA ALA A 46 -14.54 4.93 -1.51
C ALA A 46 -13.50 5.96 -2.03
N GLY A 47 -12.53 6.33 -1.19
CA GLY A 47 -11.44 7.24 -1.54
C GLY A 47 -11.71 8.72 -1.26
N VAL A 48 -12.84 9.08 -0.64
CA VAL A 48 -13.13 10.47 -0.28
C VAL A 48 -12.18 10.94 0.82
N ASN A 49 -11.23 11.81 0.48
CA ASN A 49 -10.17 12.26 1.40
C ASN A 49 -9.86 13.77 1.36
N LEU A 50 -10.41 14.51 0.39
CA LEU A 50 -10.04 15.91 0.19
C LEU A 50 -10.54 16.84 1.32
N ALA A 51 -11.79 16.68 1.76
CA ALA A 51 -12.46 17.63 2.67
C ALA A 51 -12.91 17.05 4.02
N ILE A 52 -12.65 15.76 4.30
CA ILE A 52 -13.10 15.11 5.55
C ILE A 52 -12.06 15.27 6.65
N GLY A 53 -10.81 14.91 6.35
CA GLY A 53 -9.67 15.13 7.23
C GLY A 53 -9.72 14.48 8.61
N GLY A 54 -8.70 14.78 9.41
CA GLY A 54 -8.55 14.32 10.80
C GLY A 54 -7.88 12.95 10.94
N SER A 55 -7.23 12.46 9.90
CA SER A 55 -6.40 11.25 9.95
C SER A 55 -4.93 11.64 9.88
N PRO A 56 -4.03 10.95 10.61
CA PRO A 56 -2.60 11.09 10.37
C PRO A 56 -2.16 10.79 8.93
N MET A 57 -2.99 10.11 8.14
CA MET A 57 -2.74 9.87 6.72
C MET A 57 -3.09 11.03 5.79
N ASP A 58 -3.58 12.13 6.35
CA ASP A 58 -3.73 13.39 5.63
C ASP A 58 -2.40 13.95 5.12
N ILE A 59 -1.25 13.51 5.64
CA ILE A 59 0.07 13.83 5.10
C ILE A 59 0.24 13.46 3.62
N ALA A 60 -0.47 12.42 3.15
CA ALA A 60 -0.36 11.90 1.79
C ALA A 60 -1.56 12.30 0.92
N THR A 61 -2.74 12.51 1.50
CA THR A 61 -3.96 12.85 0.75
C THR A 61 -4.19 14.36 0.64
N ASN A 62 -4.24 15.05 1.78
CA ASN A 62 -4.39 16.51 1.84
C ASN A 62 -3.80 17.05 3.15
N PRO A 63 -2.54 17.51 3.16
CA PRO A 63 -1.86 17.98 4.37
C PRO A 63 -2.56 19.14 5.09
N ALA A 64 -3.39 19.91 4.38
CA ALA A 64 -4.18 20.98 4.99
C ALA A 64 -5.17 20.46 6.04
N ASN A 65 -5.56 19.18 5.97
CA ASN A 65 -6.47 18.56 6.93
C ASN A 65 -5.79 18.17 8.26
N LEU A 66 -4.46 18.21 8.36
CA LEU A 66 -3.73 17.81 9.58
C LEU A 66 -4.04 18.69 10.80
N VAL A 67 -4.51 19.93 10.58
CA VAL A 67 -4.91 20.83 11.66
C VAL A 67 -6.32 20.53 12.20
N LEU A 68 -7.11 19.71 11.50
CA LEU A 68 -8.47 19.35 11.92
C LEU A 68 -8.48 18.37 13.10
N ASN A 69 -7.36 17.70 13.37
CA ASN A 69 -7.19 16.85 14.55
C ASN A 69 -6.27 17.52 15.57
N SER A 70 -6.86 18.23 16.53
CA SER A 70 -6.15 18.92 17.61
C SER A 70 -5.48 18.00 18.63
N LYS A 71 -5.83 16.70 18.64
CA LYS A 71 -5.21 15.71 19.55
C LYS A 71 -3.97 15.07 18.95
N GLY A 72 -3.74 15.24 17.65
CA GLY A 72 -2.77 14.43 16.91
C GLY A 72 -3.17 12.96 16.91
N GLY A 73 -2.20 12.11 16.59
CA GLY A 73 -2.43 10.68 16.64
C GLY A 73 -1.40 9.86 15.88
N LEU A 74 -1.38 8.59 16.21
CA LEU A 74 -0.65 7.55 15.50
C LEU A 74 -1.67 6.67 14.78
N GLU A 75 -1.44 6.42 13.49
CA GLU A 75 -2.23 5.52 12.67
C GLU A 75 -1.28 4.57 11.92
N PHE A 76 -1.63 3.29 11.86
CA PHE A 76 -0.91 2.32 11.06
C PHE A 76 -1.84 1.19 10.66
N GLY A 77 -1.53 0.51 9.56
CA GLY A 77 -2.32 -0.59 9.07
C GLY A 77 -1.75 -1.21 7.81
N ILE A 78 -2.52 -2.10 7.21
CA ILE A 78 -2.18 -2.75 5.94
C ILE A 78 -3.42 -2.81 5.07
N GLY A 79 -3.33 -2.29 3.85
CA GLY A 79 -4.30 -2.52 2.79
C GLY A 79 -3.96 -3.82 2.05
N LEU A 80 -4.97 -4.62 1.71
CA LEU A 80 -4.80 -5.86 0.95
C LEU A 80 -5.67 -5.86 -0.33
N PRO A 81 -5.52 -4.89 -1.24
CA PRO A 81 -6.23 -4.92 -2.52
C PRO A 81 -5.91 -6.20 -3.29
N TYR A 82 -6.97 -6.85 -3.77
CA TYR A 82 -6.91 -8.00 -4.66
C TYR A 82 -7.42 -7.61 -6.05
N ILE A 83 -6.50 -7.47 -6.99
CA ILE A 83 -6.76 -6.95 -8.33
C ILE A 83 -6.89 -8.12 -9.29
N ARG A 84 -8.01 -8.14 -10.02
CA ARG A 84 -8.30 -9.13 -11.06
C ARG A 84 -8.43 -8.39 -12.38
N SER A 85 -7.51 -8.65 -13.31
CA SER A 85 -7.51 -8.02 -14.63
C SER A 85 -7.40 -9.08 -15.70
N GLN A 86 -8.11 -8.88 -16.80
CA GLN A 86 -8.06 -9.75 -17.97
C GLN A 86 -7.85 -8.88 -19.20
N TYR A 87 -6.72 -9.08 -19.88
CA TYR A 87 -6.41 -8.43 -21.16
C TYR A 87 -6.70 -9.43 -22.26
N LYS A 88 -7.59 -9.05 -23.17
CA LYS A 88 -7.91 -9.84 -24.37
C LYS A 88 -7.66 -8.98 -25.59
N ASP A 89 -6.98 -9.55 -26.56
CA ASP A 89 -6.78 -8.98 -27.87
C ASP A 89 -6.89 -10.07 -28.92
N ARG A 90 -7.33 -9.66 -30.11
CA ARG A 90 -7.46 -10.55 -31.26
C ARG A 90 -7.21 -9.76 -32.53
N LEU A 91 -6.62 -10.43 -33.51
CA LEU A 91 -6.61 -10.00 -34.90
C LEU A 91 -7.38 -11.04 -35.70
N SER A 92 -8.50 -10.63 -36.29
CA SER A 92 -9.24 -11.47 -37.23
C SER A 92 -8.77 -11.15 -38.64
N ASP A 93 -8.10 -12.11 -39.27
CA ASP A 93 -7.61 -12.02 -40.65
C ASP A 93 -8.14 -13.22 -41.45
N THR A 94 -8.29 -13.03 -42.75
CA THR A 94 -8.56 -14.09 -43.72
C THR A 94 -7.38 -15.05 -43.89
N ASN A 95 -6.15 -14.57 -43.64
CA ASN A 95 -4.97 -15.39 -43.62
C ASN A 95 -4.78 -16.03 -42.21
N PRO A 96 -4.89 -17.36 -42.07
CA PRO A 96 -4.77 -18.03 -40.77
C PRO A 96 -3.38 -17.89 -40.12
N GLU A 97 -2.34 -17.54 -40.89
CA GLU A 97 -0.99 -17.32 -40.38
C GLU A 97 -0.81 -15.96 -39.68
N THR A 98 -1.74 -15.01 -39.89
CA THR A 98 -1.74 -13.68 -39.25
C THR A 98 -2.87 -13.53 -38.24
N GLU A 99 -3.83 -14.46 -38.21
CA GLU A 99 -4.84 -14.53 -37.17
C GLU A 99 -4.18 -14.79 -35.80
N TYR A 100 -4.58 -14.04 -34.78
CA TYR A 100 -4.19 -14.36 -33.41
C TYR A 100 -5.30 -14.05 -32.42
N HIS A 101 -5.29 -14.81 -31.32
CA HIS A 101 -6.10 -14.57 -30.13
C HIS A 101 -5.19 -14.66 -28.91
N ASN A 102 -5.22 -13.65 -28.06
CA ASN A 102 -4.48 -13.66 -26.80
C ASN A 102 -5.40 -13.25 -25.64
N SER A 103 -5.19 -13.90 -24.51
CA SER A 103 -5.94 -13.68 -23.28
C SER A 103 -5.02 -13.89 -22.09
N GLN A 104 -4.69 -12.79 -21.41
CA GLN A 104 -3.82 -12.82 -20.24
C GLN A 104 -4.62 -12.44 -19.00
N ASN A 105 -4.53 -13.27 -17.97
CA ASN A 105 -5.20 -13.08 -16.70
C ASN A 105 -4.17 -12.70 -15.64
N TYR A 106 -4.44 -11.63 -14.90
CA TYR A 106 -3.63 -11.17 -13.78
C TYR A 106 -4.46 -11.19 -12.51
N ASN A 107 -3.95 -11.88 -11.50
CA ASN A 107 -4.52 -11.96 -10.15
C ASN A 107 -3.45 -11.51 -9.17
N ILE A 108 -3.53 -10.27 -8.72
CA ILE A 108 -2.47 -9.63 -7.94
C ILE A 108 -3.01 -9.31 -6.56
N LEU A 109 -2.41 -9.91 -5.53
CA LEU A 109 -2.53 -9.41 -4.15
C LEU A 109 -1.43 -8.38 -3.94
N ALA A 110 -1.79 -7.13 -3.68
CA ALA A 110 -0.84 -6.05 -3.44
C ALA A 110 -0.91 -5.61 -1.98
N PRO A 111 -0.05 -6.13 -1.08
CA PRO A 111 -0.01 -5.66 0.30
C PRO A 111 0.56 -4.25 0.38
N LEU A 112 -0.17 -3.35 1.04
CA LEU A 112 0.16 -1.94 1.16
C LEU A 112 0.19 -1.53 2.64
N PRO A 113 1.33 -1.75 3.34
CA PRO A 113 1.48 -1.25 4.70
C PRO A 113 1.50 0.28 4.69
N TYR A 114 0.91 0.88 5.73
CA TYR A 114 0.95 2.31 5.94
C TYR A 114 1.17 2.64 7.41
N PHE A 115 1.75 3.81 7.63
CA PHE A 115 2.04 4.38 8.94
C PHE A 115 1.91 5.90 8.83
N GLY A 116 1.42 6.55 9.88
CA GLY A 116 1.28 8.00 9.94
C GLY A 116 1.26 8.48 11.38
N LEU A 117 1.98 9.55 11.65
CA LEU A 117 2.01 10.27 12.92
C LEU A 117 1.67 11.72 12.66
N THR A 118 0.82 12.30 13.50
CA THR A 118 0.53 13.74 13.51
C THR A 118 0.78 14.31 14.90
N LEU A 119 1.57 15.37 14.93
CA LEU A 119 1.95 16.13 16.11
C LEU A 119 1.38 17.55 15.99
N PRO A 120 0.29 17.89 16.72
CA PRO A 120 -0.21 19.25 16.76
C PRO A 120 0.80 20.12 17.49
N LEU A 121 1.31 21.16 16.83
CA LEU A 121 2.26 22.11 17.41
C LEU A 121 1.52 23.32 17.99
N THR A 122 0.46 23.76 17.32
CA THR A 122 -0.47 24.82 17.77
C THR A 122 -1.87 24.54 17.21
N ASP A 123 -2.86 25.37 17.56
CA ASP A 123 -4.22 25.30 17.00
C ASP A 123 -4.29 25.52 15.47
N ARG A 124 -3.20 25.96 14.84
CA ARG A 124 -3.12 26.27 13.40
C ARG A 124 -1.95 25.58 12.69
N LEU A 125 -1.16 24.80 13.40
CA LEU A 125 0.03 24.17 12.86
C LEU A 125 0.15 22.74 13.40
N SER A 126 0.19 21.79 12.47
CA SER A 126 0.47 20.39 12.75
C SER A 126 1.68 19.94 11.94
N TYR A 127 2.51 19.09 12.54
CA TYR A 127 3.57 18.38 11.85
C TYR A 127 3.14 16.94 11.62
N GLY A 128 3.42 16.39 10.43
CA GLY A 128 3.07 15.02 10.07
C GLY A 128 4.25 14.26 9.47
N VAL A 129 4.33 12.96 9.73
CA VAL A 129 5.34 12.04 9.17
C VAL A 129 4.71 10.66 8.96
N GLY A 130 5.11 9.95 7.91
CA GLY A 130 4.62 8.60 7.61
C GLY A 130 5.30 7.97 6.41
#